data_AF-A0A4Q6BXX9-F1
#
_entry.id   AF-A0A4Q6BXX9-F1
#
_cell.length_a   1.000
_cell.length_b   1.000
_cell.length_c   1.000
_cell.angle_alpha   90.00
_cell.angle_beta   90.00
_cell.angle_gamma   90.00
#
_symmetry.space_group_name_H-M   'P 1'
#
loop_
_entity.id
_entity.type
_entity.pdbx_description
1 polymer ?
#
loop_
_entity_poly.entity_id
_entity_poly.type
_entity_poly.pdbx_seq_one_letter_code
_entity_poly.pdbx_strand_id
1 'polypeptide(L)'
;MSKPVDAAPLNTQVNSQASVPPDSKPKTPKSFLDQETSFRGQYSKDVFRTLYLAYKPFFLGVGILLLLGFLGRILMLANANIIGFWVDELCKNTGAIQCHPVPAVFSGFSNKDFLYTLIAMTATGFVFTAFYRVIFSRISAAAVSRLYDEVTLRTSRQPIQFFDQNPVGRIVTRFSSDYGNVFRLFGGPLAEFFA
;
A
#
# COMPACT_ATOMS: atom_id res chain seq x y z
N MET A 1 -41.34 78.55 35.24
CA MET A 1 -40.60 79.30 34.19
C MET A 1 -39.51 78.38 33.67
N SER A 2 -39.79 77.60 32.63
CA SER A 2 -39.65 77.94 31.20
C SER A 2 -38.22 77.69 30.67
N LYS A 3 -38.08 76.51 30.05
CA LYS A 3 -37.17 76.08 28.95
C LYS A 3 -37.04 77.15 27.82
N PRO A 4 -36.21 77.01 26.74
CA PRO A 4 -35.27 75.94 26.33
C PRO A 4 -33.98 76.38 25.50
N VAL A 5 -33.19 75.40 24.96
CA VAL A 5 -32.64 75.29 23.55
C VAL A 5 -31.50 76.27 23.12
N ASP A 6 -30.37 75.97 22.44
CA ASP A 6 -29.88 75.00 21.42
C ASP A 6 -28.32 74.98 21.38
N ALA A 7 -27.58 73.87 21.16
CA ALA A 7 -27.14 73.19 19.92
C ALA A 7 -26.07 73.89 19.04
N ALA A 8 -24.88 73.27 18.87
CA ALA A 8 -24.19 73.04 17.57
C ALA A 8 -22.86 72.23 17.70
N PRO A 9 -22.42 71.49 16.67
CA PRO A 9 -21.54 70.32 16.78
C PRO A 9 -20.14 70.50 16.18
N LEU A 10 -19.16 69.66 16.55
CA LEU A 10 -17.90 69.54 15.80
C LEU A 10 -17.85 68.23 15.00
N ASN A 11 -17.93 68.43 13.69
CA ASN A 11 -17.63 67.48 12.63
C ASN A 11 -16.31 66.72 12.84
N THR A 12 -16.34 65.40 12.70
CA THR A 12 -15.31 64.71 11.92
C THR A 12 -15.97 63.58 11.13
N GLN A 13 -16.29 63.91 9.89
CA GLN A 13 -16.61 62.98 8.82
C GLN A 13 -15.34 62.18 8.49
N VAL A 14 -15.33 60.88 8.74
CA VAL A 14 -14.58 59.93 7.91
C VAL A 14 -15.61 58.97 7.33
N ASN A 15 -16.19 59.43 6.23
CA ASN A 15 -16.90 58.60 5.28
C ASN A 15 -15.88 57.65 4.63
N SER A 16 -15.98 56.36 4.91
CA SER A 16 -15.52 55.34 3.98
C SER A 16 -16.51 54.19 4.02
N GLN A 17 -17.61 54.38 3.29
CA GLN A 17 -18.38 53.28 2.71
C GLN A 17 -17.41 52.37 1.93
N ALA A 18 -16.94 51.29 2.56
CA ALA A 18 -16.58 50.09 1.84
C ALA A 18 -17.85 49.25 1.75
N SER A 19 -18.42 49.22 0.55
CA SER A 19 -19.57 48.41 0.16
C SER A 19 -19.47 47.00 0.73
N VAL A 20 -20.35 46.64 1.67
CA VAL A 20 -20.61 45.26 2.04
C VAL A 20 -21.21 44.58 0.79
N PRO A 21 -20.55 43.57 0.20
CA PRO A 21 -21.15 42.83 -0.90
C PRO A 21 -22.37 42.07 -0.37
N PRO A 22 -23.56 42.20 -0.98
CA PRO A 22 -24.75 41.52 -0.52
C PRO A 22 -24.78 40.11 -1.12
N ASP A 23 -23.89 39.21 -0.67
CA ASP A 23 -24.11 37.78 -0.86
C ASP A 23 -23.25 36.91 0.06
N SER A 24 -23.42 37.06 1.38
CA SER A 24 -23.04 35.98 2.30
C SER A 24 -24.28 35.18 2.65
N LYS A 25 -24.72 34.34 1.71
CA LYS A 25 -25.69 33.28 1.99
C LYS A 25 -25.19 32.51 3.21
N PRO A 26 -26.06 32.23 4.21
CA PRO A 26 -25.67 31.37 5.32
C PRO A 26 -25.21 30.04 4.74
N LYS A 27 -23.99 29.61 5.07
CA LYS A 27 -23.45 28.31 4.64
C LYS A 27 -24.40 27.23 5.17
N THR A 28 -25.23 26.72 4.28
CA THR A 28 -26.14 25.61 4.58
C THR A 28 -25.31 24.37 4.94
N PRO A 29 -25.76 23.52 5.87
CA PRO A 29 -25.07 22.30 6.28
C PRO A 29 -25.21 21.19 5.22
N LYS A 30 -24.95 21.51 3.95
CA LYS A 30 -24.68 20.56 2.88
C LYS A 30 -23.18 20.56 2.68
N SER A 31 -22.43 19.49 2.81
CA SER A 31 -22.63 18.17 3.40
C SER A 31 -21.17 17.73 3.56
N PHE A 32 -20.68 17.45 4.77
CA PHE A 32 -19.29 16.97 4.94
C PHE A 32 -18.99 15.77 4.01
N LEU A 33 -20.02 15.03 3.62
CA LEU A 33 -19.98 13.92 2.67
C LEU A 33 -19.69 14.33 1.23
N ASP A 34 -20.16 15.51 0.81
CA ASP A 34 -19.88 16.03 -0.54
C ASP A 34 -18.42 16.47 -0.64
N GLN A 35 -17.85 17.02 0.44
CA GLN A 35 -16.43 17.35 0.52
C GLN A 35 -15.52 16.11 0.62
N GLU A 36 -15.96 15.06 1.31
CA GLU A 36 -15.24 13.78 1.40
C GLU A 36 -15.15 13.10 0.02
N THR A 37 -16.28 13.04 -0.69
CA THR A 37 -16.35 12.43 -2.03
C THR A 37 -15.68 13.29 -3.10
N SER A 38 -15.63 14.61 -2.93
CA SER A 38 -14.91 15.52 -3.84
C SER A 38 -13.43 15.69 -3.52
N PHE A 39 -12.90 15.10 -2.45
CA PHE A 39 -11.48 15.25 -2.09
C PHE A 39 -10.59 14.56 -3.13
N ARG A 40 -10.14 15.32 -4.11
CA ARG A 40 -9.08 14.96 -5.08
C ARG A 40 -7.88 15.87 -4.83
N GLY A 41 -7.03 15.50 -3.87
CA GLY A 41 -5.88 16.33 -3.45
C GLY A 41 -4.64 15.52 -3.08
N GLN A 42 -3.51 16.22 -2.89
CA GLN A 42 -2.24 15.64 -2.44
C GLN A 42 -2.32 15.32 -0.93
N TYR A 43 -1.84 14.13 -0.55
CA TYR A 43 -1.80 13.70 0.85
C TYR A 43 -0.76 14.48 1.65
N SER A 44 -1.08 14.87 2.89
CA SER A 44 -0.09 15.47 3.80
C SER A 44 1.04 14.48 4.09
N LYS A 45 2.28 14.99 4.15
CA LYS A 45 3.46 14.22 4.55
C LYS A 45 3.31 13.62 5.96
N ASP A 46 2.47 14.20 6.80
CA ASP A 46 2.19 13.70 8.15
C ASP A 46 1.42 12.37 8.13
N VAL A 47 0.55 12.16 7.13
CA VAL A 47 -0.15 10.89 6.93
C VAL A 47 0.84 9.78 6.61
N PHE A 48 1.77 10.07 5.68
CA PHE A 48 2.82 9.12 5.32
C PHE A 48 3.75 8.82 6.51
N ARG A 49 4.14 9.84 7.28
CA ARG A 49 4.97 9.68 8.48
C ARG A 49 4.28 8.82 9.53
N THR A 50 2.99 9.02 9.76
CA THR A 50 2.19 8.23 10.72
C THR A 50 2.10 6.77 10.28
N LEU A 51 1.83 6.53 9.00
CA LEU A 51 1.77 5.18 8.43
C LEU A 51 3.13 4.48 8.50
N TYR A 52 4.21 5.19 8.16
CA TYR A 52 5.57 4.68 8.22
C TYR A 52 5.96 4.29 9.64
N LEU A 53 5.65 5.11 10.63
CA LEU A 53 5.91 4.80 12.04
C LEU A 53 5.12 3.57 12.52
N ALA A 54 3.88 3.41 12.08
CA ALA A 54 3.07 2.24 12.39
C ALA A 54 3.61 0.95 11.76
N TYR A 55 4.19 1.04 10.55
CA TYR A 55 4.70 -0.13 9.80
C TYR A 55 6.17 -0.46 10.12
N LYS A 56 6.93 0.48 10.67
CA LYS A 56 8.36 0.35 11.04
C LYS A 56 8.72 -0.97 11.74
N PRO A 57 7.99 -1.46 12.76
CA PRO A 57 8.38 -2.70 13.46
C PRO A 57 8.29 -3.96 12.57
N PHE A 58 7.45 -3.95 11.54
CA PHE A 58 7.28 -5.11 10.64
C PHE A 58 8.19 -5.06 9.41
N PHE A 59 8.74 -3.88 9.09
CA PHE A 59 9.47 -3.64 7.85
C PHE A 59 10.71 -4.53 7.67
N LEU A 60 11.49 -4.75 8.73
CA LEU A 60 12.67 -5.62 8.68
C LEU A 60 12.32 -7.08 8.40
N GLY A 61 11.30 -7.61 9.10
CA GLY A 61 10.83 -8.97 8.90
C GLY A 61 10.27 -9.18 7.49
N VAL A 62 9.45 -8.25 7.01
CA VAL A 62 8.92 -8.26 5.64
C VAL A 62 10.04 -8.16 4.61
N GLY A 63 11.05 -7.32 4.83
CA GLY A 63 12.21 -7.17 3.95
C GLY A 63 13.01 -8.47 3.78
N ILE A 64 13.30 -9.17 4.88
CA ILE A 64 13.98 -10.48 4.84
C ILE A 64 13.12 -11.51 4.10
N LEU A 65 11.82 -11.53 4.37
CA LEU A 65 10.90 -12.45 3.72
C LEU A 65 10.82 -12.21 2.21
N LEU A 66 10.80 -10.94 1.79
CA LEU A 66 10.83 -10.56 0.37
C LEU A 66 12.09 -11.05 -0.33
N LEU A 67 13.26 -10.89 0.29
CA LEU A 67 14.52 -11.41 -0.25
C LEU A 67 14.47 -12.93 -0.45
N LEU A 68 13.88 -13.65 0.51
CA LEU A 68 13.69 -15.11 0.41
C LEU A 68 12.72 -15.49 -0.73
N GLY A 69 11.64 -14.73 -0.92
CA GLY A 69 10.69 -14.90 -2.04
C GLY A 69 11.37 -14.68 -3.40
N PHE A 70 12.12 -13.59 -3.55
CA PHE A 70 12.89 -13.31 -4.76
C PHE A 70 13.92 -14.40 -5.05
N LEU A 71 14.60 -14.91 -4.03
CA LEU A 71 15.55 -16.02 -4.20
C LEU A 71 14.83 -17.26 -4.75
N GLY A 72 13.68 -17.64 -4.18
CA GLY A 72 12.86 -18.75 -4.69
C GLY A 72 12.46 -18.57 -6.15
N ARG A 73 12.07 -17.35 -6.55
CA ARG A 73 11.73 -17.01 -7.94
C ARG A 73 12.93 -17.08 -8.88
N ILE A 74 14.09 -16.58 -8.47
CA ILE A 74 15.33 -16.65 -9.25
C ILE A 74 15.71 -18.11 -9.51
N LEU A 75 15.61 -18.98 -8.50
CA LEU A 75 15.86 -20.42 -8.67
C LEU A 75 14.93 -21.04 -9.73
N MET A 76 13.65 -20.69 -9.71
CA MET A 76 12.68 -21.17 -10.70
C MET A 76 12.96 -20.67 -12.11
N LEU A 77 13.30 -19.39 -12.27
CA LEU A 77 13.65 -18.82 -13.57
C LEU A 77 14.97 -19.39 -14.10
N ALA A 78 15.92 -19.68 -13.22
CA ALA A 78 17.21 -20.27 -13.58
C ALA A 78 17.08 -21.67 -14.19
N ASN A 79 16.00 -22.41 -13.91
CA ASN A 79 15.75 -23.71 -14.54
C ASN A 79 15.74 -23.63 -16.07
N ALA A 80 15.18 -22.56 -16.65
CA ALA A 80 15.16 -22.38 -18.10
C ALA A 80 16.58 -22.28 -18.70
N ASN A 81 17.48 -21.60 -17.99
CA ASN A 81 18.88 -21.48 -18.42
C ASN A 81 19.60 -22.83 -18.36
N ILE A 82 19.34 -23.64 -17.32
CA ILE A 82 19.93 -24.98 -17.18
C ILE A 82 19.46 -25.92 -18.27
N ILE A 83 18.19 -25.85 -18.66
CA ILE A 83 17.66 -26.62 -19.80
C ILE A 83 18.40 -26.23 -21.09
N GLY A 84 18.68 -24.94 -21.30
CA GLY A 84 19.49 -24.48 -22.42
C GLY A 84 20.88 -25.13 -22.44
N PHE A 85 21.60 -25.09 -21.31
CA PHE A 85 22.91 -25.74 -21.20
C PHE A 85 22.86 -27.26 -21.39
N TRP A 86 21.78 -27.91 -20.97
CA TRP A 86 21.59 -29.34 -21.20
C TRP A 86 21.45 -29.67 -22.69
N VAL A 87 20.69 -28.86 -23.44
CA VAL A 87 20.53 -29.00 -24.89
C VAL A 87 21.88 -28.78 -25.62
N ASP A 88 22.66 -27.78 -25.20
CA ASP A 88 23.98 -27.51 -25.79
C ASP A 88 24.99 -28.65 -25.55
N GLU A 89 24.92 -29.34 -24.41
CA GLU A 89 25.76 -30.51 -24.15
C GLU A 89 25.34 -31.72 -25.00
N LEU A 90 24.04 -31.91 -25.22
CA LEU A 90 23.52 -32.93 -26.14
C LEU A 90 23.94 -32.66 -27.60
N CYS A 91 23.99 -31.39 -28.01
CA CYS A 91 24.45 -30.95 -29.33
C CYS A 91 25.90 -31.40 -29.62
N LYS A 92 26.80 -31.25 -28.64
CA LYS A 92 28.20 -31.71 -28.77
C LYS A 92 28.29 -33.22 -28.94
N ASN A 93 27.51 -33.97 -28.16
CA ASN A 93 27.53 -35.44 -28.20
C ASN A 93 26.98 -36.03 -29.51
N THR A 94 26.15 -35.28 -30.25
CA THR A 94 25.57 -35.69 -31.53
C THR A 94 26.34 -35.21 -32.75
N GLY A 95 27.43 -34.46 -32.56
CA GLY A 95 28.29 -33.99 -33.66
C GLY A 95 27.68 -32.87 -34.51
N ALA A 96 26.74 -32.09 -33.96
CA ALA A 96 26.13 -30.97 -34.67
C ALA A 96 27.12 -29.81 -34.88
N ILE A 97 26.93 -29.06 -35.97
CA ILE A 97 27.92 -28.10 -36.49
C ILE A 97 27.98 -26.77 -35.69
N GLN A 98 26.94 -26.43 -34.93
CA GLN A 98 26.88 -25.19 -34.15
C GLN A 98 26.29 -25.45 -32.75
N CYS A 99 27.14 -25.41 -31.72
CA CYS A 99 26.73 -25.50 -30.32
C CYS A 99 27.28 -24.30 -29.55
N HIS A 100 26.56 -23.80 -28.53
CA HIS A 100 27.04 -22.73 -27.68
C HIS A 100 28.01 -23.26 -26.60
N PRO A 101 28.96 -22.44 -26.12
CA PRO A 101 29.84 -22.83 -25.04
C PRO A 101 29.06 -22.97 -23.73
N VAL A 102 29.18 -24.13 -23.09
CA VAL A 102 28.62 -24.37 -21.75
C VAL A 102 29.58 -23.85 -20.67
N PRO A 103 29.08 -23.32 -19.54
CA PRO A 103 29.93 -22.95 -18.41
C PRO A 103 30.70 -24.16 -17.85
N ALA A 104 31.90 -23.94 -17.33
CA ALA A 104 32.76 -24.98 -16.75
C ALA A 104 32.12 -25.77 -15.59
N VAL A 105 31.10 -25.18 -14.93
CA VAL A 105 30.34 -25.85 -13.85
C VAL A 105 29.53 -27.05 -14.38
N PHE A 106 29.10 -26.98 -15.64
CA PHE A 106 28.26 -28.01 -16.27
C PHE A 106 29.04 -28.87 -17.28
N SER A 107 30.36 -28.67 -17.44
CA SER A 107 31.17 -29.46 -18.36
C SER A 107 31.31 -30.89 -17.84
N GLY A 108 30.86 -31.88 -18.62
CA GLY A 108 30.93 -33.29 -18.25
C GLY A 108 29.75 -33.80 -17.41
N PHE A 109 28.68 -33.01 -17.25
CA PHE A 109 27.45 -33.50 -16.61
C PHE A 109 26.76 -34.55 -17.48
N SER A 110 26.31 -35.64 -16.85
CA SER A 110 25.46 -36.63 -17.52
C SER A 110 24.00 -36.16 -17.57
N ASN A 111 23.19 -36.79 -18.43
CA ASN A 111 21.74 -36.54 -18.50
C ASN A 111 21.05 -36.71 -17.15
N LYS A 112 21.51 -37.66 -16.33
CA LYS A 112 20.97 -37.89 -14.98
C LYS A 112 21.28 -36.73 -14.03
N ASP A 113 22.47 -36.13 -14.13
CA ASP A 113 22.91 -35.05 -13.25
C ASP A 113 22.12 -33.76 -13.53
N PHE A 114 21.85 -33.48 -14.81
CA PHE A 114 20.94 -32.39 -15.21
C PHE A 114 19.53 -32.60 -14.64
N LEU A 115 18.98 -33.81 -14.74
CA LEU A 115 17.66 -34.13 -14.19
C LEU A 115 17.60 -33.95 -12.68
N TYR A 116 18.59 -34.46 -11.94
CA TYR A 116 18.65 -34.28 -10.48
C TYR A 116 18.78 -32.81 -10.09
N THR A 117 19.61 -32.04 -10.81
CA THR A 117 19.79 -30.60 -10.57
C THR A 117 18.49 -29.82 -10.80
N LEU A 118 17.79 -30.09 -11.90
CA LEU A 118 16.51 -29.45 -12.23
C LEU A 118 15.43 -29.78 -11.19
N ILE A 119 15.33 -31.04 -10.77
CA ILE A 119 14.37 -31.46 -9.74
C ILE A 119 14.71 -30.79 -8.40
N ALA A 120 15.98 -30.78 -8.00
CA ALA A 120 16.41 -30.17 -6.74
C ALA A 120 16.15 -28.66 -6.70
N MET A 121 16.47 -27.93 -7.76
CA MET A 121 16.21 -26.49 -7.86
C MET A 121 14.72 -26.17 -7.88
N THR A 122 13.93 -26.94 -8.63
CA THR A 122 12.47 -26.78 -8.67
C THR A 122 11.84 -27.07 -7.31
N ALA A 123 12.20 -28.17 -6.64
CA ALA A 123 11.68 -28.48 -5.32
C ALA A 123 12.04 -27.41 -4.30
N THR A 124 13.30 -26.97 -4.28
CA THR A 124 13.78 -25.94 -3.33
C THR A 124 13.13 -24.58 -3.59
N GLY A 125 13.08 -24.14 -4.86
CA GLY A 125 12.41 -22.91 -5.26
C GLY A 125 10.93 -22.90 -4.90
N PHE A 126 10.23 -24.02 -5.11
CA PHE A 126 8.82 -24.14 -4.77
C PHE A 126 8.58 -24.03 -3.26
N VAL A 127 9.40 -24.71 -2.46
CA VAL A 127 9.33 -24.64 -1.00
C VAL A 127 9.56 -23.22 -0.50
N PHE A 128 10.56 -22.51 -1.02
CA PHE A 128 10.82 -21.13 -0.63
C PHE A 128 9.69 -20.18 -1.04
N THR A 129 9.17 -20.30 -2.26
CA THR A 129 8.04 -19.48 -2.72
C THR A 129 6.77 -19.77 -1.92
N ALA A 130 6.48 -21.04 -1.61
CA ALA A 130 5.33 -21.42 -0.79
C ALA A 130 5.45 -20.88 0.64
N PHE A 131 6.62 -21.07 1.26
CA PHE A 131 6.92 -20.56 2.60
C PHE A 131 6.79 -19.04 2.68
N TYR A 132 7.37 -18.33 1.70
CA TYR A 132 7.21 -16.88 1.54
C TYR A 132 5.74 -16.48 1.47
N ARG A 133 4.96 -17.07 0.57
CA ARG A 133 3.54 -16.73 0.37
C ARG A 133 2.71 -16.94 1.64
N VAL A 134 2.91 -18.05 2.34
CA VAL A 134 2.17 -18.37 3.56
C VAL A 134 2.51 -17.37 4.68
N ILE A 135 3.80 -17.15 4.95
CA ILE A 135 4.21 -16.27 6.05
C ILE A 135 3.88 -14.81 5.75
N PHE A 136 4.08 -14.37 4.50
CA PHE A 136 3.75 -13.02 4.08
C PHE A 136 2.25 -12.74 4.29
N SER A 137 1.39 -13.68 3.91
CA SER A 137 -0.05 -13.59 4.13
C SER A 137 -0.40 -13.49 5.62
N ARG A 138 0.24 -14.30 6.48
CA ARG A 138 0.00 -14.29 7.93
C ARG A 138 0.44 -12.99 8.60
N ILE A 139 1.64 -12.50 8.27
CA ILE A 139 2.16 -11.23 8.81
C ILE A 139 1.29 -10.06 8.33
N SER A 140 0.92 -10.05 7.05
CA SER A 140 0.04 -9.02 6.49
C SER A 140 -1.29 -9.02 7.22
N ALA A 141 -1.94 -10.18 7.39
CA ALA A 141 -3.19 -10.31 8.15
C ALA A 141 -3.03 -9.73 9.57
N ALA A 142 -1.99 -10.11 10.30
CA ALA A 142 -1.74 -9.63 11.65
C ALA A 142 -1.50 -8.11 11.71
N ALA A 143 -0.78 -7.55 10.72
CA ALA A 143 -0.54 -6.12 10.62
C ALA A 143 -1.85 -5.35 10.36
N VAL A 144 -2.70 -5.83 9.44
CA VAL A 144 -3.99 -5.18 9.17
C VAL A 144 -4.93 -5.32 10.38
N SER A 145 -4.94 -6.46 11.09
CA SER A 145 -5.75 -6.62 12.31
C SER A 145 -5.35 -5.62 13.40
N ARG A 146 -4.06 -5.40 13.63
CA ARG A 146 -3.61 -4.38 14.60
C ARG A 146 -3.99 -2.97 14.19
N LEU A 147 -3.92 -2.66 12.89
CA LEU A 147 -4.39 -1.38 12.38
C LEU A 147 -5.89 -1.20 12.62
N TYR A 148 -6.68 -2.25 12.40
CA TYR A 148 -8.11 -2.25 12.65
C TYR A 148 -8.44 -2.00 14.12
N ASP A 149 -7.78 -2.70 15.04
CA ASP A 149 -8.00 -2.54 16.48
C ASP A 149 -7.67 -1.11 16.94
N GLU A 150 -6.54 -0.56 16.50
CA GLU A 150 -6.10 0.78 16.84
C GLU A 150 -7.05 1.86 16.30
N VAL A 151 -7.46 1.75 15.04
CA VAL A 151 -8.41 2.70 14.43
C VAL A 151 -9.76 2.63 15.13
N THR A 152 -10.26 1.43 15.40
CA THR A 152 -11.54 1.24 16.10
C THR A 152 -11.51 1.82 17.51
N LEU A 153 -10.41 1.60 18.25
CA LEU A 153 -10.22 2.16 19.58
C LEU A 153 -10.15 3.69 19.58
N ARG A 154 -9.48 4.29 18.60
CA ARG A 154 -9.40 5.76 18.49
C ARG A 154 -10.71 6.38 18.06
N THR A 155 -11.45 5.72 17.17
CA THR A 155 -12.74 6.20 16.71
C THR A 155 -13.78 6.13 17.81
N SER A 156 -13.81 5.08 18.63
CA SER A 156 -14.78 4.95 19.73
C SER A 156 -14.63 6.02 20.82
N ARG A 157 -13.47 6.68 20.91
CA ARG A 157 -13.19 7.77 21.85
C ARG A 157 -13.47 9.17 21.30
N GLN A 158 -14.00 9.28 20.09
CA GLN A 158 -14.39 10.57 19.51
C GLN A 158 -15.60 11.18 20.24
N PRO A 159 -15.74 12.52 20.24
CA PRO A 159 -16.87 13.17 20.88
C PRO A 159 -18.20 12.77 20.21
N ILE A 160 -19.30 12.81 20.95
CA ILE A 160 -20.65 12.45 20.45
C ILE A 160 -20.99 13.24 19.17
N GLN A 161 -20.57 14.51 19.09
CA GLN A 161 -20.75 15.35 17.90
C GLN A 161 -20.18 14.73 16.61
N PHE A 162 -19.11 13.93 16.69
CA PHE A 162 -18.58 13.20 15.54
C PHE A 162 -19.56 12.14 15.02
N PHE A 163 -20.22 11.43 15.93
CA PHE A 163 -21.17 10.36 15.61
C PHE A 163 -22.53 10.89 15.15
N ASP A 164 -22.91 12.11 15.54
CA ASP A 164 -24.08 12.81 15.01
C ASP A 164 -23.92 13.13 13.52
N GLN A 165 -22.69 13.40 13.07
CA GLN A 165 -22.36 13.68 11.67
C GLN A 165 -22.05 12.40 10.87
N ASN A 166 -21.52 11.37 11.54
CA ASN A 166 -21.07 10.11 10.94
C ASN A 166 -21.82 8.93 11.57
N PRO A 167 -22.95 8.49 10.99
CA PRO A 167 -23.73 7.40 11.55
C PRO A 167 -22.87 6.13 11.63
N VAL A 168 -22.98 5.41 12.75
CA VAL A 168 -22.14 4.25 13.08
C VAL A 168 -22.15 3.20 11.96
N GLY A 169 -23.29 2.96 11.31
CA GLY A 169 -23.39 2.03 10.18
C GLY A 169 -22.48 2.40 9.00
N ARG A 170 -22.30 3.70 8.72
CA ARG A 170 -21.37 4.19 7.68
C ARG A 170 -19.93 3.92 8.07
N ILE A 171 -19.56 4.22 9.31
CA ILE A 171 -18.20 4.00 9.84
C ILE A 171 -17.83 2.52 9.73
N VAL A 172 -18.71 1.63 10.18
CA VAL A 172 -18.49 0.17 10.12
C VAL A 172 -18.38 -0.32 8.67
N THR A 173 -19.25 0.16 7.78
CA THR A 173 -19.21 -0.20 6.36
C THR A 173 -17.88 0.21 5.72
N ARG A 174 -17.42 1.43 6.01
CA ARG A 174 -16.15 1.95 5.51
C ARG A 174 -14.97 1.16 6.06
N PHE A 175 -14.91 0.91 7.36
CA PHE A 175 -13.84 0.12 7.97
C PHE A 175 -13.77 -1.29 7.40
N SER A 176 -14.91 -1.94 7.20
CA SER A 176 -14.97 -3.27 6.59
C SER A 176 -14.46 -3.25 5.14
N SER A 177 -14.90 -2.27 4.33
CA SER A 177 -14.48 -2.14 2.93
C SER A 177 -13.00 -1.78 2.79
N ASP A 178 -12.53 -0.78 3.54
CA ASP A 178 -11.14 -0.30 3.48
C ASP A 178 -10.17 -1.40 3.95
N TYR A 179 -10.50 -2.10 5.05
CA TYR A 179 -9.74 -3.26 5.53
C TYR A 179 -9.67 -4.37 4.48
N GLY A 180 -10.83 -4.73 3.91
CA GLY A 180 -10.90 -5.77 2.88
C GLY A 180 -10.06 -5.43 1.65
N ASN A 181 -10.07 -4.17 1.22
CA ASN A 181 -9.27 -3.69 0.09
C ASN A 181 -7.76 -3.76 0.40
N VAL A 182 -7.35 -3.29 1.58
CA VAL A 182 -5.94 -3.35 2.02
C VAL A 182 -5.46 -4.79 2.11
N PHE A 183 -6.25 -5.68 2.72
CA PHE A 183 -5.90 -7.10 2.83
C PHE A 183 -5.78 -7.78 1.45
N ARG A 184 -6.70 -7.51 0.52
CA ARG A 184 -6.66 -8.05 -0.85
C ARG A 184 -5.45 -7.56 -1.64
N LEU A 185 -5.02 -6.31 -1.42
CA LEU A 185 -3.83 -5.77 -2.07
C LEU A 185 -2.56 -6.55 -1.67
N PHE A 186 -2.42 -6.88 -0.39
CA PHE A 186 -1.31 -7.69 0.10
C PHE A 186 -1.40 -9.14 -0.39
N GLY A 187 -2.57 -9.77 -0.32
CA GLY A 187 -2.74 -11.19 -0.66
C GLY A 187 -2.73 -11.52 -2.16
N GLY A 188 -3.02 -10.54 -3.03
CA GLY A 188 -3.05 -10.73 -4.48
C GLY A 188 -1.85 -10.08 -5.17
N PRO A 189 -1.98 -8.87 -5.74
CA PRO A 189 -0.98 -8.30 -6.64
C PRO A 189 0.41 -8.13 -6.00
N LEU A 190 0.49 -7.74 -4.73
CA LEU A 190 1.79 -7.57 -4.07
C LEU A 190 2.48 -8.92 -3.84
N ALA A 191 1.75 -9.93 -3.37
CA ALA A 191 2.30 -11.27 -3.23
C ALA A 191 2.78 -11.83 -4.57
N GLU A 192 2.05 -11.60 -5.67
CA GLU A 192 2.42 -12.04 -7.03
C GLU A 192 3.60 -11.28 -7.64
N PHE A 193 3.73 -9.98 -7.35
CA PHE A 193 4.87 -9.20 -7.82
C PHE A 193 6.18 -9.67 -7.18
N PHE A 194 6.11 -10.12 -5.93
CA PHE A 194 7.27 -10.53 -5.14
C PHE A 194 7.54 -12.05 -5.11
N ALA A 195 6.59 -12.89 -5.49
CA ALA A 195 6.70 -14.36 -5.54
C ALA A 195 6.84 -14.89 -6.96
#